data_AF-A0A5E4UP95-F1
#
_entry.id   AF-A0A5E4UP95-F1
#
_cell.length_a   1.000
_cell.length_b   1.000
_cell.length_c   1.000
_cell.angle_alpha   90.00
_cell.angle_beta   90.00
_cell.angle_gamma   90.00
#
_symmetry.space_group_name_H-M   'P 1'
#
loop_
_entity.id
_entity.type
_entity.pdbx_description
1 polymer ?
#
loop_
_entity_poly.entity_id
_entity_poly.type
_entity_poly.pdbx_seq_one_letter_code
_entity_poly.pdbx_strand_id
1 'polypeptide(L)'
;MAAEIQIPIRTECPPGACTCERETLLQGAGSIPPILKLTQTEEKKLIARIEAISSYSDLNRMIGLMHAQLGIQLRITPSPNEVKTLRGIIIQLDAQPGLCRKTRANIPAAIRRCLDARPEIAFAILDSHDLLGGI
;
A
#
# COMPACT_ATOMS: atom_id res chain seq x y z
N MET A 1 5.32 38.53 -4.68
CA MET A 1 4.31 37.86 -3.83
C MET A 1 4.39 36.38 -4.11
N ALA A 2 5.20 35.66 -3.32
CA ALA A 2 5.34 34.22 -3.44
C ALA A 2 4.13 33.58 -2.76
N ALA A 3 3.30 32.88 -3.53
CA ALA A 3 2.28 32.02 -2.97
C ALA A 3 3.01 30.87 -2.26
N GLU A 4 3.20 31.01 -0.96
CA GLU A 4 3.63 29.95 -0.07
C GLU A 4 2.53 28.89 -0.07
N ILE A 5 2.61 27.98 -1.04
CA ILE A 5 1.82 26.76 -1.03
C ILE A 5 2.34 25.97 0.15
N GLN A 6 1.71 26.16 1.31
CA GLN A 6 1.89 25.36 2.51
C GLN A 6 1.44 23.94 2.15
N ILE A 7 2.34 23.16 1.56
CA ILE A 7 2.16 21.74 1.35
C ILE A 7 2.07 21.16 2.76
N PRO A 8 0.91 20.62 3.20
CA PRO A 8 0.80 20.07 4.53
C PRO A 8 1.63 18.79 4.57
N ILE A 9 2.90 18.94 4.95
CA ILE A 9 3.80 17.83 5.25
C ILE A 9 3.26 17.19 6.53
N ARG A 10 3.31 15.85 6.62
CA ARG A 10 2.87 15.07 7.79
C ARG A 10 3.25 15.77 9.10
N THR A 11 2.27 16.01 9.96
CA THR A 11 2.47 16.29 11.39
C THR A 11 3.42 15.22 11.94
N GLU A 12 4.44 15.65 12.65
CA GLU A 12 5.52 14.83 13.20
C GLU A 12 5.05 13.46 13.70
N CYS A 13 5.76 12.40 13.29
CA CYS A 13 5.58 11.11 13.93
C CYS A 13 6.20 11.21 15.33
N PRO A 14 5.46 10.85 16.40
CA PRO A 14 5.97 10.95 17.76
C PRO A 14 7.27 10.14 17.93
N PRO A 15 8.24 10.66 18.71
CA PRO A 15 9.58 10.10 18.82
C PRO A 15 9.51 8.63 19.31
N GLY A 16 10.15 7.73 18.55
CA GLY A 16 10.22 6.29 18.86
C GLY A 16 9.17 5.39 18.18
N ALA A 17 8.14 5.94 17.53
CA ALA A 17 7.07 5.12 16.94
C ALA A 17 7.24 4.77 15.45
N CYS A 18 8.05 5.52 14.70
CA CYS A 18 8.15 5.34 13.25
C CYS A 18 9.60 5.28 12.75
N THR A 19 9.94 4.17 12.09
CA THR A 19 11.24 3.90 11.43
C THR A 19 11.34 4.57 10.05
N CYS A 20 10.64 5.70 9.84
CA CYS A 20 10.47 6.30 8.52
C CYS A 20 11.72 7.01 7.99
N GLU A 21 12.86 7.01 8.70
CA GLU A 21 14.10 7.66 8.26
C GLU A 21 13.86 9.06 7.67
N ARG A 22 12.92 9.80 8.30
CA ARG A 22 12.42 11.10 7.81
C ARG A 22 13.57 12.08 7.63
N GLU A 23 14.48 12.09 8.58
CA GLU A 23 15.66 12.95 8.59
C GLU A 23 16.58 12.65 7.40
N THR A 24 16.84 11.36 7.12
CA THR A 24 17.60 10.91 5.94
C THR A 24 16.95 11.38 4.63
N LEU A 25 15.62 11.29 4.53
CA LEU A 25 14.88 11.74 3.35
C LEU A 25 14.83 13.27 3.20
N LEU A 26 14.79 14.01 4.31
CA LEU A 26 14.82 15.48 4.30
C LEU A 26 16.22 16.01 3.94
N GLN A 27 17.28 15.29 4.31
CA GLN A 27 18.66 15.69 4.03
C GLN A 27 19.14 15.28 2.63
N GLY A 28 18.57 14.23 2.04
CA GLY A 28 19.06 13.66 0.77
C GLY A 28 18.57 14.33 -0.51
N ALA A 29 17.46 15.07 -0.51
CA ALA A 29 16.91 15.66 -1.73
C ALA A 29 16.14 16.96 -1.44
N GLY A 30 16.48 18.04 -2.15
CA GLY A 30 15.77 19.33 -2.12
C GLY A 30 14.32 19.28 -2.64
N SER A 31 13.71 18.10 -2.76
CA SER A 31 12.31 17.88 -3.10
C SER A 31 11.71 16.86 -2.15
N ILE A 32 10.58 17.23 -1.52
CA ILE A 32 9.87 16.41 -0.55
C ILE A 32 9.37 15.13 -1.23
N PRO A 33 9.85 13.95 -0.82
CA PRO A 33 9.36 12.67 -1.29
C PRO A 33 7.83 12.56 -1.14
N PRO A 34 7.09 12.01 -2.10
CA PRO A 34 5.63 11.86 -2.00
C PRO A 34 5.20 11.01 -0.80
N ILE A 35 6.06 10.08 -0.36
CA ILE A 35 5.83 9.29 0.85
C ILE A 35 5.73 10.14 2.13
N LEU A 36 6.44 11.27 2.18
CA LEU A 36 6.36 12.23 3.29
C LEU A 36 5.05 13.04 3.30
N LYS A 37 4.29 13.01 2.19
CA LYS A 37 2.96 13.62 2.08
C LYS A 37 1.82 12.68 2.50
N LEU A 38 2.11 11.40 2.77
CA LEU A 38 1.10 10.41 3.15
C LEU A 38 0.63 10.66 4.60
N THR A 39 -0.35 11.53 4.84
CA THR A 39 -0.87 11.80 6.20
C THR A 39 -1.69 10.64 6.77
N GLN A 40 -1.98 10.68 8.08
CA GLN A 40 -2.89 9.69 8.71
C GLN A 40 -4.29 9.71 8.06
N THR A 41 -4.75 10.87 7.61
CA THR A 41 -6.01 11.03 6.87
C THR A 41 -5.93 10.35 5.51
N GLU A 42 -4.83 10.54 4.77
CA GLU A 42 -4.63 9.87 3.48
C GLU A 42 -4.52 8.35 3.65
N GLU A 43 -3.86 7.85 4.70
CA GLU A 43 -3.85 6.42 5.03
C GLU A 43 -5.27 5.87 5.30
N LYS A 44 -6.08 6.57 6.09
CA LYS A 44 -7.48 6.17 6.34
C LYS A 44 -8.30 6.17 5.05
N LYS A 45 -8.16 7.18 4.21
CA LYS A 45 -8.82 7.22 2.89
C LYS A 45 -8.37 6.08 2.00
N LEU A 46 -7.08 5.75 2.02
CA LEU A 46 -6.50 4.65 1.26
C LEU A 46 -7.12 3.32 1.71
N ILE A 47 -7.16 3.07 3.02
CA ILE A 47 -7.77 1.88 3.60
C ILE A 47 -9.26 1.80 3.25
N ALA A 48 -10.02 2.86 3.48
CA ALA A 48 -11.44 2.90 3.15
C ALA A 48 -11.69 2.68 1.65
N ARG A 49 -10.80 3.20 0.79
CA ARG A 49 -10.87 2.98 -0.65
C ARG A 49 -10.58 1.53 -1.01
N ILE A 50 -9.56 0.89 -0.42
CA ILE A 50 -9.27 -0.54 -0.57
C ILE A 50 -10.48 -1.37 -0.13
N GLU A 51 -11.09 -1.05 1.00
CA GLU A 51 -12.29 -1.74 1.51
C GLU A 51 -13.50 -1.54 0.58
N ALA A 52 -13.58 -0.40 -0.12
CA ALA A 52 -14.63 -0.15 -1.11
C ALA A 52 -14.42 -0.90 -2.43
N ILE A 53 -13.21 -1.39 -2.74
CA ILE A 53 -12.90 -2.10 -3.99
C ILE A 53 -13.67 -3.41 -4.09
N SER A 54 -14.49 -3.53 -5.12
CA SER A 54 -15.30 -4.74 -5.38
C SER A 54 -14.73 -5.63 -6.48
N SER A 55 -13.60 -5.26 -7.09
CA SER A 55 -13.07 -5.98 -8.24
C SER A 55 -11.55 -6.01 -8.25
N TYR A 56 -10.98 -7.15 -8.69
CA TYR A 56 -9.54 -7.33 -8.78
C TYR A 56 -8.86 -6.26 -9.66
N SER A 57 -9.47 -5.89 -10.78
CA SER A 57 -8.91 -4.87 -11.69
C SER A 57 -8.75 -3.50 -11.03
N ASP A 58 -9.69 -3.12 -10.16
CA ASP A 58 -9.61 -1.85 -9.43
C ASP A 58 -8.55 -1.92 -8.31
N LEU A 59 -8.43 -3.08 -7.64
CA LEU A 59 -7.34 -3.36 -6.69
C LEU A 59 -5.98 -3.23 -7.38
N ASN A 60 -5.82 -3.87 -8.53
CA ASN A 60 -4.57 -3.84 -9.30
C ASN A 60 -4.24 -2.42 -9.81
N ARG A 61 -5.26 -1.69 -10.31
CA ARG A 61 -5.10 -0.28 -10.69
C ARG A 61 -4.68 0.58 -9.50
N MET A 62 -5.28 0.37 -8.34
CA MET A 62 -4.95 1.11 -7.12
C MET A 62 -3.52 0.81 -6.64
N ILE A 63 -3.08 -0.44 -6.70
CA ILE A 63 -1.68 -0.83 -6.42
C ILE A 63 -0.72 -0.13 -7.37
N GLY A 64 -1.02 -0.12 -8.67
CA GLY A 64 -0.23 0.60 -9.67
C GLY A 64 -0.16 2.11 -9.41
N LEU A 65 -1.29 2.73 -9.02
CA LEU A 65 -1.33 4.13 -8.63
C LEU A 65 -0.53 4.41 -7.37
N MET A 66 -0.58 3.56 -6.35
CA MET A 66 0.26 3.70 -5.16
C MET A 66 1.74 3.64 -5.51
N HIS A 67 2.12 2.71 -6.38
CA HIS A 67 3.49 2.60 -6.85
C HIS A 67 3.92 3.85 -7.63
N ALA A 68 3.08 4.34 -8.55
CA ALA A 68 3.39 5.53 -9.33
C ALA A 68 3.38 6.84 -8.52
N GLN A 69 2.46 7.00 -7.56
CA GLN A 69 2.30 8.23 -6.79
C GLN A 69 3.18 8.27 -5.54
N LEU A 70 3.31 7.16 -4.83
CA LEU A 70 4.01 7.07 -3.54
C LEU A 70 5.35 6.34 -3.64
N GLY A 71 5.57 5.58 -4.72
CA GLY A 71 6.73 4.70 -4.87
C GLY A 71 6.54 3.33 -4.20
N ILE A 72 5.43 3.09 -3.51
CA ILE A 72 5.23 1.88 -2.69
C ILE A 72 4.98 0.67 -3.58
N GLN A 73 5.84 -0.34 -3.45
CA GLN A 73 5.68 -1.58 -4.19
C GLN A 73 4.96 -2.62 -3.33
N LEU A 74 3.72 -2.95 -3.72
CA LEU A 74 2.93 -4.00 -3.10
C LEU A 74 2.86 -5.19 -4.06
N ARG A 75 3.24 -6.37 -3.59
CA ARG A 75 3.15 -7.63 -4.31
C ARG A 75 2.05 -8.49 -3.69
N ILE A 76 1.13 -8.93 -4.52
CA ILE A 76 0.11 -9.91 -4.16
C ILE A 76 0.40 -11.13 -5.03
N THR A 77 0.74 -12.25 -4.40
CA THR A 77 0.99 -13.51 -5.10
C THR A 77 0.20 -14.63 -4.44
N PRO A 78 -0.50 -15.48 -5.20
CA PRO A 78 -1.04 -16.70 -4.64
C PRO A 78 0.12 -17.65 -4.26
N SER A 79 -0.07 -18.34 -3.15
CA SER A 79 0.84 -19.35 -2.64
C SER A 79 0.68 -20.60 -3.51
N PRO A 80 1.77 -21.15 -4.04
CA PRO A 80 1.73 -22.33 -4.89
C PRO A 80 1.30 -23.60 -4.14
N ASN A 81 1.32 -23.60 -2.80
CA ASN A 81 0.84 -24.72 -1.98
C ASN A 81 -0.69 -24.73 -1.91
N GLU A 82 -1.33 -25.24 -2.97
CA GLU A 82 -2.61 -25.98 -3.05
C GLU A 82 -3.86 -25.49 -2.31
N VAL A 83 -3.85 -24.29 -1.71
CA VAL A 83 -5.04 -23.73 -1.06
C VAL A 83 -5.66 -22.64 -1.92
N LYS A 84 -6.73 -22.98 -2.65
CA LYS A 84 -7.67 -22.03 -3.28
C LYS A 84 -8.51 -21.29 -2.24
N THR A 85 -7.88 -20.81 -1.18
CA THR A 85 -8.53 -20.13 -0.05
C THR A 85 -7.81 -18.83 0.25
N LEU A 86 -8.48 -17.93 0.97
CA LEU A 86 -7.93 -16.64 1.42
C LEU A 86 -6.57 -16.74 2.12
N ARG A 87 -6.27 -17.89 2.74
CA ARG A 87 -4.97 -18.15 3.40
C ARG A 87 -3.83 -18.43 2.42
N GLY A 88 -4.15 -18.73 1.17
CA GLY A 88 -3.21 -18.92 0.08
C GLY A 88 -2.70 -17.62 -0.51
N ILE A 89 -3.27 -16.45 -0.23
CA ILE A 89 -2.79 -15.20 -0.84
C ILE A 89 -1.70 -14.56 0.02
N ILE A 90 -0.50 -14.47 -0.53
CA ILE A 90 0.65 -13.81 0.07
C ILE A 90 0.61 -12.32 -0.34
N ILE A 91 0.51 -11.44 0.66
CA ILE A 91 0.54 -9.99 0.46
C ILE A 91 1.84 -9.48 1.08
N GLN A 92 2.78 -9.08 0.24
CA GLN A 92 4.08 -8.55 0.63
C GLN A 92 4.19 -7.09 0.21
N LEU A 93 4.64 -6.25 1.15
CA LEU A 93 4.90 -4.86 0.88
C LEU A 93 6.40 -4.62 1.00
N ASP A 94 6.98 -3.99 -0.02
CA ASP A 94 8.41 -3.72 -0.10
C ASP A 94 8.84 -2.66 0.93
N ALA A 95 9.97 -2.90 1.59
CA ALA A 95 10.43 -2.05 2.68
C ALA A 95 11.15 -0.82 2.14
N GLN A 96 10.49 0.34 2.24
CA GLN A 96 11.02 1.60 1.71
C GLN A 96 11.22 2.67 2.81
N PRO A 97 12.32 3.44 2.77
CA PRO A 97 12.51 4.57 3.68
C PRO A 97 11.35 5.57 3.49
N GLY A 98 10.88 6.18 4.58
CA GLY A 98 9.69 7.05 4.58
C GLY A 98 8.38 6.36 4.95
N LEU A 99 8.33 5.02 4.88
CA LEU A 99 7.10 4.27 5.15
C LEU A 99 6.98 3.89 6.63
N CYS A 100 5.94 4.36 7.32
CA CYS A 100 5.75 4.04 8.72
C CYS A 100 5.43 2.56 8.95
N ARG A 101 5.95 2.00 10.05
CA ARG A 101 5.70 0.62 10.49
C ARG A 101 4.20 0.30 10.55
N LYS A 102 3.39 1.28 10.98
CA LYS A 102 1.93 1.16 11.03
C LYS A 102 1.32 1.04 9.63
N THR A 103 1.72 1.90 8.69
CA THR A 103 1.29 1.83 7.28
C THR A 103 1.67 0.49 6.63
N ARG A 104 2.89 0.02 6.88
CA ARG A 104 3.40 -1.28 6.41
C ARG A 104 2.54 -2.46 6.87
N ALA A 105 1.93 -2.39 8.05
CA ALA A 105 1.04 -3.42 8.57
C ALA A 105 -0.43 -3.17 8.18
N ASN A 106 -0.87 -1.92 8.14
CA ASN A 106 -2.26 -1.54 7.87
C ASN A 106 -2.67 -1.81 6.42
N ILE A 107 -1.82 -1.51 5.44
CA ILE A 107 -2.12 -1.75 4.02
C ILE A 107 -2.40 -3.25 3.75
N PRO A 108 -1.49 -4.19 4.08
CA PRO A 108 -1.76 -5.60 3.86
C PRO A 108 -2.92 -6.11 4.73
N ALA A 109 -3.11 -5.58 5.94
CA ALA A 109 -4.27 -5.93 6.77
C ALA A 109 -5.60 -5.49 6.14
N ALA A 110 -5.66 -4.30 5.54
CA ALA A 110 -6.84 -3.78 4.85
C ALA A 110 -7.18 -4.61 3.61
N ILE A 111 -6.18 -4.94 2.79
CA ILE A 111 -6.36 -5.83 1.64
C ILE A 111 -6.86 -7.20 2.12
N ARG A 112 -6.27 -7.75 3.20
CA ARG A 112 -6.70 -9.03 3.75
C ARG A 112 -8.14 -9.01 4.25
N ARG A 113 -8.58 -7.92 4.88
CA ARG A 113 -10.00 -7.71 5.27
C ARG A 113 -10.92 -7.58 4.07
N CYS A 114 -10.49 -6.84 3.03
CA CYS A 114 -11.25 -6.72 1.79
C CYS A 114 -11.44 -8.09 1.12
N LEU A 115 -10.37 -8.89 1.03
CA LEU A 115 -10.44 -10.26 0.50
C LEU A 115 -11.33 -11.16 1.36
N ASP A 116 -11.24 -11.06 2.69
CA ASP A 116 -12.07 -11.83 3.62
C ASP A 116 -13.56 -11.48 3.49
N ALA A 117 -13.89 -10.19 3.36
CA ALA A 117 -15.25 -9.72 3.13
C ALA A 117 -15.75 -10.04 1.71
N ARG A 118 -14.86 -10.14 0.72
CA ARG A 118 -15.16 -10.32 -0.71
C ARG A 118 -14.27 -11.42 -1.30
N PRO A 119 -14.60 -12.70 -1.05
CA PRO A 119 -13.83 -13.82 -1.57
C PRO A 119 -13.80 -13.88 -3.11
N GLU A 120 -14.77 -13.27 -3.79
CA GLU A 120 -14.77 -13.08 -5.25
C GLU A 120 -13.49 -12.43 -5.80
N ILE A 121 -12.91 -11.46 -5.07
CA ILE A 121 -11.66 -10.81 -5.45
C ILE A 121 -10.49 -11.78 -5.29
N ALA A 122 -10.51 -12.59 -4.21
CA ALA A 122 -9.50 -13.62 -3.98
C ALA A 122 -9.52 -14.69 -5.08
N PHE A 123 -10.71 -15.12 -5.51
CA PHE A 123 -10.87 -16.03 -6.64
C PHE A 123 -10.39 -15.39 -7.95
N ALA A 124 -10.71 -14.12 -8.21
CA ALA A 124 -10.24 -13.41 -9.39
C ALA A 124 -8.70 -13.24 -9.43
N ILE A 125 -8.06 -13.03 -8.27
CA ILE A 125 -6.60 -13.02 -8.14
C ILE A 125 -6.02 -14.39 -8.48
N LEU A 126 -6.59 -15.45 -7.90
CA LEU A 126 -6.16 -16.83 -8.15
C LEU A 126 -6.31 -17.18 -9.63
N ASP A 127 -7.45 -16.85 -10.24
CA ASP A 127 -7.75 -17.08 -11.66
C ASP A 127 -6.80 -16.29 -12.58
N SER A 128 -6.57 -15.00 -12.30
CA SER A 128 -5.64 -14.18 -13.09
C SER A 128 -4.18 -14.66 -12.99
N HIS A 129 -3.78 -15.18 -11.83
CA HIS A 129 -2.44 -15.74 -11.65
C HIS A 129 -2.31 -17.19 -12.13
N ASP A 130 -3.38 -17.98 -12.14
CA ASP A 130 -3.41 -19.32 -12.77
C ASP A 130 -3.18 -19.18 -14.29
N LEU A 131 -3.76 -18.14 -14.90
CA LEU A 131 -3.54 -17.75 -16.30
C LEU A 131 -2.12 -17.21 -16.60
N LEU A 132 -1.39 -16.70 -15.60
CA LEU A 132 -0.04 -16.14 -15.77
C LEU A 132 1.09 -17.02 -15.19
N GLY A 133 0.75 -18.03 -14.39
CA GLY A 133 1.68 -18.92 -13.69
C GLY A 133 1.86 -20.29 -14.34
N GLY A 134 1.19 -20.53 -15.47
CA GLY A 134 1.38 -21.72 -16.29
C GLY A 134 2.51 -21.56 -17.32
N ILE A 135 3.74 -21.29 -16.89
CA ILE A 135 4.96 -21.62 -17.69
C ILE A 135 6.04 -22.24 -16.81
#